data_AF-A0A818WTR8-F1
#
_entry.id   AF-A0A818WTR8-F1
#
_cell.length_a   1.000
_cell.length_b   1.000
_cell.length_c   1.000
_cell.angle_alpha   90.00
_cell.angle_beta   90.00
_cell.angle_gamma   90.00
#
_symmetry.space_group_name_H-M   'P 1'
#
loop_
_entity.id
_entity.type
_entity.pdbx_description
1 polymer ?
#
loop_
_entity_poly.entity_id
_entity_poly.type
_entity_poly.pdbx_seq_one_letter_code
_entity_poly.pdbx_strand_id
1 'polypeptide(L)'
;MPRNKISDIVEGRILQLLRWGYSQSLIVNILKLDGIHVSQPTVSNVKQKIGRQRNSESKIKIFRKKPSQTPSIIKKVIEKIDVKEPPTQRAIAKDLHISQSTVSNIIKNSGFTLRKKQKVQKLTSSNVMKRGQRSFKLYRRLARGRYKNFITTDETWFYLDETSGRRKVCYIKKTDPDYDRMIIQQNTSRPKGFMVWGGVSSQGKTTLRFVTPGTKVNSNYYINNVLKPFLTKDVPRLFRKGKKLKWIFHQDSAPSHTAKETIKFLEQNKIHYITPQEWMPASPDAAPMDYSIWGHLKQQLNKTRTLIGVFAELITATMNNQSWDGNQASIYLERQVLTWLKIIIGFPNDETCSGALVSGTSVATIVALAVARKKFHDRKMKIYCSTDAHNCIIRAVDILGIGKENIIIIPTNKQRQIDLQILEKSIDLNFGGVIIGSTGTVGTGAIDDLNGLADLCARHPNDLWL
;
A
#
# COMPACT_ATOMS: atom_id res chain seq x y z
N MET A 1 24.73 -25.84 -53.62
CA MET A 1 25.77 -26.31 -52.70
C MET A 1 26.14 -25.18 -51.74
N PRO A 2 26.16 -25.41 -50.42
CA PRO A 2 26.63 -24.40 -49.47
C PRO A 2 28.11 -24.10 -49.76
N ARG A 3 28.47 -22.82 -49.91
CA ARG A 3 29.87 -22.40 -50.07
C ARG A 3 30.64 -22.85 -48.83
N ASN A 4 31.62 -23.75 -49.00
CA ASN A 4 32.49 -24.19 -47.91
C ASN A 4 33.04 -22.97 -47.17
N LYS A 5 32.65 -22.83 -45.91
CA LYS A 5 33.09 -21.77 -45.02
C LYS A 5 34.54 -22.09 -44.66
N ILE A 6 35.46 -21.23 -45.08
CA ILE A 6 36.89 -21.35 -44.74
C ILE A 6 37.00 -21.21 -43.21
N SER A 7 37.92 -21.94 -42.57
CA SER A 7 38.14 -21.78 -41.13
C SER A 7 38.78 -20.42 -40.82
N ASP A 8 38.48 -19.87 -39.64
CA ASP A 8 38.98 -18.56 -39.21
C ASP A 8 40.52 -18.50 -39.18
N ILE A 9 41.17 -19.65 -38.93
CA ILE A 9 42.64 -19.78 -38.94
C ILE A 9 43.20 -19.58 -40.36
N VAL A 10 42.55 -20.18 -41.37
CA VAL A 10 42.97 -20.06 -42.76
C VAL A 10 42.67 -18.64 -43.28
N GLU A 11 41.54 -18.04 -42.89
CA GLU A 11 41.24 -16.63 -43.20
C GLU A 11 42.30 -15.70 -42.58
N GLY A 12 42.71 -15.94 -41.33
CA GLY A 12 43.78 -15.18 -40.66
C GLY A 12 45.15 -15.27 -41.37
N ARG A 13 45.56 -16.46 -41.80
CA ARG A 13 46.80 -16.65 -42.56
C ARG A 13 46.78 -15.94 -43.92
N ILE A 14 45.67 -16.01 -44.64
CA ILE A 14 45.49 -15.28 -45.92
C ILE A 14 45.65 -13.77 -45.69
N LEU A 15 45.05 -13.23 -44.62
CA LEU A 15 45.15 -11.80 -44.29
C LEU A 15 46.58 -11.37 -43.97
N GLN A 16 47.35 -12.20 -43.26
CA GLN A 16 48.75 -11.90 -42.93
C GLN A 16 49.63 -11.89 -44.17
N LEU A 17 49.49 -12.88 -45.06
CA LEU A 17 50.24 -12.93 -46.31
C LEU A 17 49.87 -11.76 -47.25
N LEU A 18 48.61 -11.35 -47.29
CA LEU A 18 48.18 -10.14 -48.02
C LEU A 18 48.80 -8.87 -47.43
N ARG A 19 48.96 -8.78 -46.10
CA ARG A 19 49.62 -7.63 -45.44
C ARG A 19 51.12 -7.58 -45.74
N TRP A 20 51.77 -8.73 -45.88
CA TRP A 20 53.17 -8.82 -46.30
C TRP A 20 53.38 -8.55 -47.80
N GLY A 21 52.33 -8.29 -48.56
CA GLY A 21 52.42 -7.85 -49.96
C GLY A 21 52.50 -8.98 -50.99
N TYR A 22 52.31 -10.24 -50.59
CA TYR A 22 52.30 -11.36 -51.52
C TYR A 22 51.11 -11.29 -52.51
N SER A 23 51.35 -11.69 -53.76
CA SER A 23 50.31 -11.75 -54.79
C SER A 23 49.36 -12.93 -54.54
N GLN A 24 48.12 -12.82 -55.02
CA GLN A 24 47.08 -13.83 -54.72
C GLN A 24 47.43 -15.23 -55.23
N SER A 25 48.15 -15.35 -56.35
CA SER A 25 48.63 -16.63 -56.88
C SER A 25 49.70 -17.24 -55.97
N LEU A 26 50.61 -16.41 -55.47
CA LEU A 26 51.69 -16.84 -54.59
C LEU A 26 51.15 -17.29 -53.23
N ILE A 27 50.12 -16.62 -52.71
CA ILE A 27 49.42 -17.01 -51.46
C ILE A 27 48.77 -18.39 -51.60
N VAL A 28 48.11 -18.67 -52.73
CA VAL A 28 47.52 -19.99 -52.99
C VAL A 28 48.61 -21.07 -53.03
N ASN A 29 49.75 -20.79 -53.66
CA ASN A 29 50.86 -21.74 -53.73
C ASN A 29 51.50 -22.00 -52.35
N ILE A 30 51.73 -20.95 -51.55
CA ILE A 30 52.27 -21.06 -50.19
C ILE A 30 51.34 -21.92 -49.33
N LEU A 31 50.03 -21.64 -49.34
CA LEU A 31 49.07 -22.40 -48.55
C LEU A 31 48.96 -23.85 -49.03
N LYS A 32 49.13 -24.10 -50.33
CA LYS A 32 49.16 -25.45 -50.90
C LYS A 32 50.37 -26.27 -50.42
N LEU A 33 51.55 -25.64 -50.25
CA LEU A 33 52.73 -26.30 -49.67
C LEU A 33 52.50 -26.71 -48.20
N ASP A 34 51.71 -25.92 -47.47
CA ASP A 34 51.29 -26.22 -46.10
C ASP A 34 50.13 -27.24 -46.02
N GLY A 35 49.75 -27.88 -47.12
CA GLY A 35 48.62 -28.83 -47.19
C GLY A 35 47.23 -28.19 -47.17
N ILE A 36 47.13 -26.86 -47.30
CA ILE A 36 45.87 -26.11 -47.26
C ILE A 36 45.42 -25.75 -48.68
N HIS A 37 44.37 -26.41 -49.16
CA HIS A 37 43.82 -26.16 -50.49
C HIS A 37 42.81 -25.01 -50.49
N VAL A 38 43.22 -23.84 -51.00
CA VAL A 38 42.34 -22.68 -51.22
C VAL A 38 42.41 -22.22 -52.67
N SER A 39 41.29 -21.70 -53.21
CA SER A 39 41.24 -21.16 -54.56
C SER A 39 41.57 -19.67 -54.60
N GLN A 40 42.10 -19.17 -55.71
CA GLN A 40 42.35 -17.73 -55.89
C GLN A 40 41.11 -16.85 -55.65
N PRO A 41 39.89 -17.20 -56.12
CA PRO A 41 38.68 -16.46 -55.80
C PRO A 41 38.43 -16.33 -54.29
N THR A 42 38.81 -17.35 -53.52
CA THR A 42 38.69 -17.35 -52.07
C THR A 42 39.58 -16.29 -51.43
N VAL A 43 40.85 -16.20 -51.87
CA VAL A 43 41.80 -15.15 -51.44
C VAL A 43 41.31 -13.75 -51.82
N SER A 44 40.76 -13.59 -53.03
CA SER A 44 40.18 -12.34 -53.51
C SER A 44 39.00 -11.87 -52.65
N ASN A 45 38.10 -12.80 -52.27
CA ASN A 45 36.95 -12.50 -51.42
C ASN A 45 37.37 -12.04 -50.02
N VAL A 46 38.41 -12.66 -49.43
CA VAL A 46 38.99 -12.25 -48.14
C VAL A 46 39.59 -10.83 -48.26
N LYS A 47 40.31 -10.53 -49.34
CA LYS A 47 40.83 -9.18 -49.62
C LYS A 47 39.71 -8.14 -49.72
N GLN A 48 38.60 -8.46 -50.38
CA GLN A 48 37.46 -7.55 -50.54
C GLN A 48 36.68 -7.30 -49.23
N LYS A 49 36.61 -8.29 -48.32
CA LYS A 49 35.99 -8.10 -46.99
C LYS A 49 36.67 -6.97 -46.19
N ILE A 50 38.01 -6.87 -46.25
CA ILE A 50 38.77 -5.80 -45.58
C ILE A 50 38.33 -4.41 -46.10
N GLY A 51 38.20 -4.27 -47.43
CA GLY A 51 37.75 -3.02 -48.05
C GLY A 51 36.33 -2.63 -47.64
N ARG A 52 35.44 -3.61 -47.42
CA ARG A 52 34.06 -3.37 -46.95
C ARG A 52 33.99 -2.98 -45.47
N GLN A 53 34.89 -3.48 -44.61
CA GLN A 53 34.93 -3.09 -43.20
C GLN A 53 35.40 -1.64 -43.02
N ARG A 54 36.43 -1.19 -43.77
CA ARG A 54 36.84 0.24 -43.76
C ARG A 54 35.74 1.19 -44.25
N ASN A 55 34.93 0.78 -45.23
CA ASN A 55 33.79 1.58 -45.72
C ASN A 55 32.52 1.51 -44.83
N SER A 56 32.55 0.77 -43.72
CA SER A 56 31.40 0.68 -42.79
C SER A 56 31.40 1.78 -41.72
N GLU A 57 32.53 2.45 -41.48
CA GLU A 57 32.63 3.59 -40.56
C GLU A 57 31.96 4.86 -41.10
N SER A 58 31.63 4.92 -42.40
CA SER A 58 31.07 6.08 -43.08
C SER A 58 29.67 5.84 -43.68
N LYS A 59 28.81 5.06 -43.02
CA LYS A 59 27.36 5.12 -43.27
C LYS A 59 26.66 5.92 -42.18
N ILE A 60 26.43 7.20 -42.45
CA ILE A 60 25.45 8.02 -41.73
C ILE A 60 24.12 7.24 -41.74
N LYS A 61 23.65 6.79 -40.58
CA LYS A 61 22.31 6.25 -40.43
C LYS A 61 21.30 7.35 -40.73
N ILE A 62 20.79 7.40 -41.95
CA ILE A 62 19.60 8.19 -42.26
C ILE A 62 18.42 7.51 -41.55
N PHE A 63 18.11 7.95 -40.34
CA PHE A 63 16.84 7.64 -39.71
C PHE A 63 15.75 8.29 -40.57
N ARG A 64 14.96 7.50 -41.32
CA ARG A 64 13.68 7.99 -41.85
C ARG A 64 12.85 8.46 -40.65
N LYS A 65 12.72 9.78 -40.48
CA LYS A 65 11.78 10.35 -39.50
C LYS A 65 10.40 9.79 -39.83
N LYS A 66 9.70 9.25 -38.83
CA LYS A 66 8.33 8.78 -39.00
C LYS A 66 7.47 9.94 -39.56
N PRO A 67 6.48 9.67 -40.44
CA PRO A 67 5.63 10.71 -41.04
C PRO A 67 4.99 11.66 -40.02
N SER A 68 4.79 11.19 -38.79
CA SER A 68 4.16 11.92 -37.68
C SER A 68 5.07 12.89 -36.92
N GLN A 69 6.33 13.12 -37.36
CA GLN A 69 7.29 14.04 -36.74
C GLN A 69 7.85 15.08 -37.74
N THR A 70 7.02 15.55 -38.67
CA THR A 70 7.38 16.69 -39.51
C THR A 70 7.54 17.96 -38.66
N PRO A 71 8.44 18.89 -39.04
CA PRO A 71 8.62 20.16 -38.31
C PRO A 71 7.30 20.94 -38.11
N SER A 72 6.38 20.84 -39.08
CA SER A 72 5.03 21.44 -39.00
C SER A 72 4.18 20.85 -37.86
N ILE A 73 4.15 19.53 -37.71
CA ILE A 73 3.40 18.87 -36.62
C ILE A 73 4.03 19.21 -35.26
N ILE A 74 5.37 19.22 -35.18
CA ILE A 74 6.09 19.59 -33.97
C ILE A 74 5.71 21.01 -33.54
N LYS A 75 5.74 21.97 -34.47
CA LYS A 75 5.36 23.36 -34.20
C LYS A 75 3.92 23.47 -33.68
N LYS A 76 2.95 22.82 -34.34
CA LYS A 76 1.54 22.81 -33.93
C LYS A 76 1.32 22.21 -32.54
N VAL A 77 2.07 21.17 -32.18
CA VAL A 77 2.02 20.59 -30.83
C VAL A 77 2.61 21.57 -29.81
N ILE A 78 3.74 22.22 -30.11
CA ILE A 78 4.39 23.20 -29.23
C ILE A 78 3.45 24.39 -28.96
N GLU A 79 2.82 24.96 -29.98
CA GLU A 79 1.86 26.07 -29.85
C GLU A 79 0.67 25.72 -28.94
N LYS A 80 0.23 24.45 -28.92
CA LYS A 80 -0.86 23.99 -28.06
C LYS A 80 -0.44 23.70 -26.62
N ILE A 81 0.84 23.43 -26.36
CA ILE A 81 1.35 23.19 -25.00
C ILE A 81 1.90 24.45 -24.35
N ASP A 82 2.37 25.42 -25.14
CA ASP A 82 2.94 26.69 -24.68
C ASP A 82 1.85 27.73 -24.38
N VAL A 83 0.87 27.32 -23.57
CA VAL A 83 -0.22 28.16 -23.08
C VAL A 83 -0.43 27.89 -21.60
N LYS A 84 -0.98 28.86 -20.85
CA LYS A 84 -1.18 28.76 -19.39
C LYS A 84 -2.01 27.53 -18.97
N GLU A 85 -2.98 27.14 -19.79
CA GLU A 85 -3.84 25.98 -19.55
C GLU A 85 -3.88 25.04 -20.76
N PRO A 86 -2.86 24.19 -20.92
CA PRO A 86 -2.76 23.36 -22.11
C PRO A 86 -3.80 22.23 -22.08
N PRO A 87 -4.40 21.88 -23.24
CA PRO A 87 -5.30 20.75 -23.35
C PRO A 87 -4.58 19.40 -23.09
N THR A 88 -5.35 18.36 -22.80
CA THR A 88 -4.78 17.03 -22.56
C THR A 88 -4.10 16.48 -23.81
N GLN A 89 -3.08 15.62 -23.65
CA GLN A 89 -2.41 14.98 -24.80
C GLN A 89 -3.38 14.23 -25.72
N ARG A 90 -4.47 13.67 -25.18
CA ARG A 90 -5.54 13.03 -25.97
C ARG A 90 -6.35 14.05 -26.78
N ALA A 91 -6.65 15.21 -26.20
CA ALA A 91 -7.34 16.28 -26.91
C ALA A 91 -6.48 16.84 -28.05
N ILE A 92 -5.18 17.06 -27.80
CA ILE A 92 -4.21 17.49 -28.84
C ILE A 92 -4.11 16.44 -29.94
N ALA A 93 -4.03 15.16 -29.58
CA ALA A 93 -3.96 14.05 -30.52
C ALA A 93 -5.20 14.00 -31.43
N LYS A 94 -6.40 14.17 -30.85
CA LYS A 94 -7.68 14.19 -31.59
C LYS A 94 -7.75 15.38 -32.55
N ASP A 95 -7.37 16.56 -32.08
CA ASP A 95 -7.42 17.81 -32.84
C ASP A 95 -6.42 17.85 -34.01
N LEU A 96 -5.23 17.28 -33.82
CA LEU A 96 -4.19 17.20 -34.85
C LEU A 96 -4.23 15.91 -35.67
N HIS A 97 -5.22 15.03 -35.44
CA HIS A 97 -5.36 13.72 -36.10
C HIS A 97 -4.08 12.86 -36.05
N ILE A 98 -3.39 12.85 -34.91
CA ILE A 98 -2.18 12.06 -34.66
C ILE A 98 -2.34 11.15 -33.44
N SER A 99 -1.46 10.16 -33.28
CA SER A 99 -1.50 9.30 -32.10
C SER A 99 -1.04 10.04 -30.82
N GLN A 100 -1.65 9.72 -29.68
CA GLN A 100 -1.24 10.28 -28.38
C GLN A 100 0.23 9.96 -28.04
N SER A 101 0.74 8.81 -28.49
CA SER A 101 2.17 8.47 -28.39
C SER A 101 3.07 9.44 -29.15
N THR A 102 2.62 9.95 -30.31
CA THR A 102 3.36 10.96 -31.08
C THR A 102 3.43 12.28 -30.31
N VAL A 103 2.29 12.75 -29.77
CA VAL A 103 2.24 13.97 -28.93
C VAL A 103 3.16 13.83 -27.72
N SER A 104 3.12 12.69 -27.03
CA SER A 104 3.98 12.40 -25.87
C SER A 104 5.47 12.45 -26.23
N ASN A 105 5.87 11.87 -27.37
CA ASN A 105 7.26 11.91 -27.83
C ASN A 105 7.71 13.31 -28.23
N ILE A 106 6.85 14.11 -28.86
CA ILE A 106 7.16 15.51 -29.20
C ILE A 106 7.36 16.31 -27.91
N ILE A 107 6.47 16.19 -26.92
CA ILE A 107 6.60 16.87 -25.63
C ILE A 107 7.93 16.52 -24.95
N LYS A 108 8.27 15.22 -24.87
CA LYS A 108 9.55 14.76 -24.29
C LYS A 108 10.78 15.38 -24.96
N ASN A 109 10.73 15.56 -26.28
CA ASN A 109 11.86 16.10 -27.06
C ASN A 109 11.85 17.63 -27.19
N SER A 110 10.81 18.30 -26.71
CA SER A 110 10.63 19.76 -26.81
C SER A 110 11.15 20.55 -25.61
N GLY A 111 11.70 19.88 -24.60
CA GLY A 111 12.18 20.50 -23.36
C GLY A 111 11.10 20.81 -22.31
N PHE A 112 9.82 20.62 -22.63
CA PHE A 112 8.72 20.77 -21.67
C PHE A 112 8.62 19.58 -20.71
N THR A 113 8.42 19.88 -19.42
CA THR A 113 8.21 18.86 -18.38
C THR A 113 6.73 18.75 -18.04
N LEU A 114 6.15 17.55 -18.18
CA LEU A 114 4.77 17.30 -17.76
C LEU A 114 4.66 17.36 -16.23
N ARG A 115 3.83 18.28 -15.72
CA ARG A 115 3.47 18.37 -14.30
C ARG A 115 1.97 18.17 -14.13
N LYS A 116 1.57 17.35 -13.15
CA LYS A 116 0.16 17.17 -12.81
C LYS A 116 -0.32 18.38 -12.01
N LYS A 117 -1.40 19.03 -12.46
CA LYS A 117 -2.06 20.10 -11.68
C LYS A 117 -2.51 19.51 -10.34
N GLN A 118 -2.18 20.19 -9.25
CA GLN A 118 -2.72 19.85 -7.93
C GLN A 118 -4.22 20.13 -7.93
N LYS A 119 -5.01 19.21 -7.34
CA LYS A 119 -6.43 19.44 -7.14
C LYS A 119 -6.59 20.46 -6.01
N VAL A 120 -7.25 21.57 -6.30
CA VAL A 120 -7.57 22.62 -5.32
C VAL A 120 -9.07 22.85 -5.29
N GLN A 121 -9.59 23.42 -4.20
CA GLN A 121 -10.99 23.78 -4.12
C GLN A 121 -11.31 24.90 -5.13
N LYS A 122 -12.42 24.76 -5.85
CA LYS A 122 -12.89 25.79 -6.78
C LYS A 122 -13.44 26.97 -5.98
N LEU A 123 -12.80 28.13 -6.10
CA LEU A 123 -13.26 29.35 -5.44
C LEU A 123 -14.20 30.13 -6.37
N THR A 124 -15.28 30.68 -5.80
CA THR A 124 -16.10 31.70 -6.47
C THR A 124 -15.43 33.06 -6.37
N SER A 125 -15.76 34.00 -7.26
CA SER A 125 -15.23 35.37 -7.21
C SER A 125 -15.49 36.04 -5.85
N SER A 126 -16.65 35.75 -5.24
CA SER A 126 -16.98 36.21 -3.88
C SER A 126 -16.04 35.62 -2.82
N ASN A 127 -15.72 34.32 -2.91
CA ASN A 127 -14.78 33.69 -1.99
C ASN A 127 -13.37 34.27 -2.12
N VAL A 128 -12.91 34.54 -3.35
CA VAL A 128 -11.60 35.16 -3.60
C VAL A 128 -11.52 36.54 -2.92
N MET A 129 -12.53 37.39 -3.12
CA MET A 129 -12.57 38.71 -2.50
C MET A 129 -12.60 38.61 -0.96
N LYS A 130 -13.47 37.75 -0.39
CA LYS A 130 -13.57 37.55 1.06
C LYS A 130 -12.25 37.03 1.65
N ARG A 131 -11.58 36.09 0.98
CA ARG A 131 -10.26 35.57 1.37
C ARG A 131 -9.21 36.68 1.37
N GLY A 132 -9.16 37.51 0.32
CA GLY A 132 -8.25 38.65 0.25
C GLY A 132 -8.46 39.65 1.40
N GLN A 133 -9.70 40.04 1.66
CA GLN A 133 -10.03 41.01 2.71
C GLN A 133 -9.77 40.50 4.13
N ARG A 134 -10.09 39.22 4.39
CA ARG A 134 -10.01 38.63 5.73
C ARG A 134 -8.60 38.13 6.08
N SER A 135 -7.84 37.64 5.09
CA SER A 135 -6.49 37.10 5.30
C SER A 135 -5.56 38.10 5.98
N PHE A 136 -5.55 39.36 5.54
CA PHE A 136 -4.67 40.39 6.10
C PHE A 136 -5.04 40.74 7.55
N LYS A 137 -6.34 40.81 7.87
CA LYS A 137 -6.82 41.04 9.24
C LYS A 137 -6.39 39.89 10.17
N LEU A 138 -6.56 38.66 9.71
CA LEU A 138 -6.12 37.47 10.45
C LEU A 138 -4.60 37.45 10.64
N TYR A 139 -3.83 37.76 9.58
CA TYR A 139 -2.37 37.88 9.66
C TYR A 139 -1.95 38.88 10.72
N ARG A 140 -2.53 40.10 10.73
CA ARG A 140 -2.23 41.12 11.76
C ARG A 140 -2.53 40.64 13.19
N ARG A 141 -3.56 39.82 13.37
CA ARG A 141 -3.95 39.23 14.65
C ARG A 141 -2.94 38.16 15.12
N LEU A 142 -2.36 37.40 14.21
CA LEU A 142 -1.38 36.34 14.49
C LEU A 142 0.08 36.82 14.50
N ALA A 143 0.37 37.93 13.84
CA ALA A 143 1.70 38.52 13.72
C ALA A 143 2.32 38.90 15.09
N ARG A 144 3.63 39.18 15.09
CA ARG A 144 4.41 39.58 16.28
C ARG A 144 4.36 38.54 17.40
N GLY A 145 4.48 37.26 17.05
CA GLY A 145 4.52 36.16 18.01
C GLY A 145 3.18 35.76 18.65
N ARG A 146 2.09 36.46 18.33
CA ARG A 146 0.75 36.18 18.90
C ARG A 146 0.17 34.85 18.47
N TYR A 147 0.63 34.29 17.35
CA TYR A 147 0.30 32.93 16.92
C TYR A 147 0.59 31.87 18.00
N LYS A 148 1.50 32.13 18.94
CA LYS A 148 1.78 31.21 20.06
C LYS A 148 0.58 31.02 20.99
N ASN A 149 -0.31 32.01 21.05
CA ASN A 149 -1.53 31.96 21.85
C ASN A 149 -2.69 31.30 21.10
N PHE A 150 -2.45 30.80 19.89
CA PHE A 150 -3.47 30.23 19.05
C PHE A 150 -3.60 28.73 19.27
N ILE A 151 -4.85 28.26 19.34
CA ILE A 151 -5.17 26.84 19.28
C ILE A 151 -6.10 26.61 18.11
N THR A 152 -5.68 25.73 17.20
CA THR A 152 -6.44 25.36 16.01
C THR A 152 -6.96 23.96 16.18
N THR A 153 -8.24 23.77 15.89
CA THR A 153 -8.93 22.49 16.01
C THR A 153 -9.70 22.18 14.74
N ASP A 154 -9.87 20.91 14.47
CA ASP A 154 -10.58 20.43 13.28
C ASP A 154 -11.00 18.96 13.46
N GLU A 155 -11.89 18.50 12.59
CA GLU A 155 -12.39 17.13 12.50
C GLU A 155 -11.92 16.46 11.22
N THR A 156 -11.40 15.24 11.33
CA THR A 156 -11.06 14.47 10.13
C THR A 156 -11.56 13.05 10.20
N TRP A 157 -11.98 12.52 9.05
CA TRP A 157 -12.29 11.11 8.89
C TRP A 157 -11.00 10.30 8.67
N PHE A 158 -10.88 9.23 9.44
CA PHE A 158 -9.98 8.11 9.17
C PHE A 158 -10.81 6.96 8.65
N TYR A 159 -10.39 6.40 7.52
CA TYR A 159 -11.04 5.25 6.91
C TYR A 159 -10.17 4.02 7.18
N LEU A 160 -10.81 2.91 7.52
CA LEU A 160 -10.14 1.62 7.71
C LEU A 160 -9.60 1.06 6.38
N ASP A 161 -10.22 1.48 5.28
CA ASP A 161 -9.77 1.19 3.93
C ASP A 161 -9.34 2.49 3.22
N GLU A 162 -8.12 2.55 2.72
CA GLU A 162 -7.56 3.72 2.01
C GLU A 162 -8.21 4.01 0.64
N THR A 163 -9.11 3.16 0.17
CA THR A 163 -9.50 3.16 -1.25
C THR A 163 -10.86 3.79 -1.49
N SER A 164 -10.92 5.12 -1.53
CA SER A 164 -11.96 5.80 -2.31
C SER A 164 -11.61 5.70 -3.80
N GLY A 165 -11.88 4.54 -4.42
CA GLY A 165 -11.59 4.31 -5.85
C GLY A 165 -12.22 3.03 -6.41
N ARG A 166 -12.55 3.05 -7.71
CA ARG A 166 -13.01 1.87 -8.46
C ARG A 166 -11.95 0.78 -8.38
N ARG A 167 -12.25 -0.33 -7.69
CA ARG A 167 -11.42 -1.54 -7.78
C ARG A 167 -11.90 -2.39 -8.94
N LYS A 168 -10.93 -2.97 -9.65
CA LYS A 168 -11.10 -4.22 -10.39
C LYS A 168 -10.56 -5.30 -9.45
N VAL A 169 -11.40 -5.92 -8.63
CA VAL A 169 -10.97 -7.09 -7.84
C VAL A 169 -11.39 -8.32 -8.62
N CYS A 170 -10.46 -9.23 -8.85
CA CYS A 170 -10.69 -10.49 -9.52
C CYS A 170 -9.81 -11.53 -8.82
N TYR A 171 -10.41 -12.59 -8.31
CA TYR A 171 -9.70 -13.77 -7.82
C TYR A 171 -10.10 -14.93 -8.72
N ILE A 172 -9.16 -15.41 -9.53
CA ILE A 172 -9.37 -16.57 -10.40
C ILE A 172 -8.09 -17.40 -10.47
N LYS A 173 -8.27 -18.70 -10.74
CA LYS A 173 -7.16 -19.60 -11.07
C LYS A 173 -6.64 -19.23 -12.46
N LYS A 174 -5.33 -19.42 -12.67
CA LYS A 174 -4.58 -19.02 -13.89
C LYS A 174 -5.10 -19.65 -15.20
N THR A 175 -6.10 -20.54 -15.13
CA THR A 175 -6.64 -21.36 -16.21
C THR A 175 -8.01 -20.88 -16.72
N ASP A 176 -8.60 -19.82 -16.17
CA ASP A 176 -9.93 -19.38 -16.58
C ASP A 176 -9.92 -18.59 -17.90
N PRO A 177 -10.69 -19.01 -18.93
CA PRO A 177 -10.65 -18.43 -20.28
C PRO A 177 -11.33 -17.06 -20.44
N ASP A 178 -12.06 -16.56 -19.43
CA ASP A 178 -12.87 -15.31 -19.50
C ASP A 178 -12.30 -14.14 -18.66
N TYR A 179 -10.97 -14.00 -18.62
CA TYR A 179 -10.22 -13.00 -17.83
C TYR A 179 -10.72 -11.54 -18.00
N ASP A 180 -11.09 -11.13 -19.21
CA ASP A 180 -11.47 -9.74 -19.50
C ASP A 180 -12.96 -9.43 -19.21
N ARG A 181 -13.82 -10.45 -19.06
CA ARG A 181 -15.28 -10.27 -18.87
C ARG A 181 -15.71 -10.20 -17.40
N MET A 182 -14.89 -10.68 -16.46
CA MET A 182 -15.30 -10.87 -15.05
C MET A 182 -14.74 -9.83 -14.07
N ILE A 183 -14.62 -8.58 -14.52
CA ILE A 183 -14.27 -7.44 -13.67
C ILE A 183 -15.54 -6.92 -12.99
N ILE A 184 -15.75 -7.25 -11.71
CA ILE A 184 -16.76 -6.54 -10.91
C ILE A 184 -16.16 -5.23 -10.43
N GLN A 185 -16.65 -4.11 -10.96
CA GLN A 185 -16.35 -2.79 -10.40
C GLN A 185 -17.17 -2.59 -9.13
N GLN A 186 -16.55 -2.81 -7.95
CA GLN A 186 -17.16 -2.36 -6.71
C GLN A 186 -16.85 -0.88 -6.47
N ASN A 187 -17.91 -0.08 -6.43
CA ASN A 187 -17.87 1.30 -5.93
C ASN A 187 -18.27 1.27 -4.46
N THR A 188 -17.32 1.06 -3.54
CA THR A 188 -17.58 1.28 -2.12
C THR A 188 -17.62 2.79 -1.87
N SER A 189 -18.80 3.40 -2.00
CA SER A 189 -18.96 4.85 -1.90
C SER A 189 -18.73 5.41 -0.48
N ARG A 190 -18.72 4.54 0.54
CA ARG A 190 -18.53 4.88 1.95
C ARG A 190 -17.68 3.82 2.67
N PRO A 191 -16.34 3.90 2.60
CA PRO A 191 -15.49 3.01 3.38
C PRO A 191 -15.80 3.17 4.88
N LYS A 192 -15.75 2.05 5.63
CA LYS A 192 -15.92 2.09 7.09
C LYS A 192 -14.83 2.99 7.67
N GLY A 193 -15.22 3.93 8.51
CA GLY A 193 -14.31 4.90 9.09
C GLY A 193 -14.85 5.45 10.39
N PHE A 194 -13.98 6.18 11.09
CA PHE A 194 -14.31 6.91 12.30
C PHE A 194 -13.85 8.36 12.15
N MET A 195 -14.58 9.28 12.75
CA MET A 195 -14.23 10.70 12.77
C MET A 195 -13.49 11.00 14.06
N VAL A 196 -12.42 11.78 13.94
CA VAL A 196 -11.60 12.21 15.07
C VAL A 196 -11.56 13.73 15.10
N TRP A 197 -11.82 14.29 16.28
CA TRP A 197 -11.55 15.68 16.60
C TRP A 197 -10.21 15.81 17.31
N GLY A 198 -9.45 16.84 16.95
CA GLY A 198 -8.23 17.20 17.66
C GLY A 198 -7.79 18.62 17.39
N GLY A 199 -6.80 19.07 18.14
CA GLY A 199 -6.21 20.38 17.96
C GLY A 199 -4.78 20.49 18.42
N VAL A 200 -4.11 21.53 17.93
CA VAL A 200 -2.72 21.85 18.24
C VAL A 200 -2.58 23.33 18.60
N SER A 201 -1.61 23.59 19.46
CA SER A 201 -1.17 24.92 19.86
C SER A 201 0.35 24.93 20.00
N SER A 202 0.96 26.10 20.17
CA SER A 202 2.40 26.18 20.44
C SER A 202 2.83 25.49 21.75
N GLN A 203 1.90 25.28 22.67
CA GLN A 203 2.14 24.65 23.98
C GLN A 203 1.94 23.13 23.94
N GLY A 204 1.43 22.59 22.84
CA GLY A 204 1.18 21.17 22.66
C GLY A 204 -0.17 20.87 22.01
N LYS A 205 -0.53 19.59 22.03
CA LYS A 205 -1.72 19.02 21.39
C LYS A 205 -2.83 18.72 22.39
N THR A 206 -4.09 18.78 21.94
CA THR A 206 -5.24 18.29 22.71
C THR A 206 -5.25 16.77 22.76
N THR A 207 -6.07 16.21 23.65
CA THR A 207 -6.48 14.81 23.56
C THR A 207 -7.33 14.61 22.30
N LEU A 208 -7.09 13.52 21.57
CA LEU A 208 -7.91 13.13 20.42
C LEU A 208 -9.26 12.61 20.92
N ARG A 209 -10.35 13.08 20.31
CA ARG A 209 -11.72 12.71 20.68
C ARG A 209 -12.37 11.99 19.51
N PHE A 210 -12.75 10.75 19.74
CA PHE A 210 -13.40 9.91 18.73
C PHE A 210 -14.90 10.19 18.75
N VAL A 211 -15.45 10.48 17.58
CA VAL A 211 -16.90 10.65 17.40
C VAL A 211 -17.51 9.26 17.22
N THR A 212 -18.57 8.99 17.97
CA THR A 212 -19.30 7.72 17.93
C THR A 212 -19.85 7.43 16.52
N PRO A 213 -19.60 6.23 15.95
CA PRO A 213 -20.10 5.87 14.62
C PRO A 213 -21.63 5.99 14.52
N GLY A 214 -22.12 6.60 13.44
CA GLY A 214 -23.56 6.76 13.18
C GLY A 214 -24.21 8.02 13.80
N THR A 215 -23.53 8.74 14.69
CA THR A 215 -24.05 9.99 15.25
C THR A 215 -23.83 11.15 14.28
N LYS A 216 -24.90 11.89 13.92
CA LYS A 216 -24.74 13.19 13.24
C LYS A 216 -24.16 14.18 14.25
N VAL A 217 -23.01 14.78 13.94
CA VAL A 217 -22.41 15.85 14.76
C VAL A 217 -23.30 17.09 14.67
N ASN A 218 -24.25 17.19 15.59
CA ASN A 218 -25.09 18.37 15.78
C ASN A 218 -24.42 19.32 16.79
N SER A 219 -24.94 20.55 16.89
CA SER A 219 -24.46 21.57 17.83
C SER A 219 -24.37 21.05 19.27
N ASN A 220 -25.41 20.37 19.76
CA ASN A 220 -25.45 19.85 21.12
C ASN A 220 -24.40 18.75 21.39
N TYR A 221 -24.19 17.84 20.42
CA TYR A 221 -23.15 16.82 20.49
C TYR A 221 -21.77 17.46 20.53
N TYR A 222 -21.54 18.46 19.68
CA TYR A 222 -20.28 19.20 19.64
C TYR A 222 -19.99 19.89 20.98
N ILE A 223 -20.97 20.59 21.55
CA ILE A 223 -20.81 21.25 22.85
C ILE A 223 -20.50 20.22 23.95
N ASN A 224 -21.27 19.14 24.04
CA ASN A 224 -21.18 18.21 25.17
C ASN A 224 -19.98 17.26 25.09
N ASN A 225 -19.67 16.74 23.90
CA ASN A 225 -18.65 15.69 23.73
C ASN A 225 -17.29 16.24 23.29
N VAL A 226 -17.26 17.45 22.71
CA VAL A 226 -16.03 18.08 22.22
C VAL A 226 -15.65 19.28 23.07
N LEU A 227 -16.46 20.35 23.08
CA LEU A 227 -16.09 21.63 23.71
C LEU A 227 -15.99 21.55 25.24
N LYS A 228 -16.99 21.01 25.93
CA LYS A 228 -16.96 20.89 27.40
C LYS A 228 -15.73 20.10 27.88
N PRO A 229 -15.42 18.90 27.35
CA PRO A 229 -14.22 18.17 27.70
C PRO A 229 -12.91 18.89 27.33
N PHE A 230 -12.88 19.60 26.20
CA PHE A 230 -11.74 20.41 25.79
C PHE A 230 -11.44 21.53 26.81
N LEU A 231 -12.46 22.29 27.21
CA LEU A 231 -12.31 23.39 28.17
C LEU A 231 -11.94 22.92 29.58
N THR A 232 -12.46 21.77 29.99
CA THR A 232 -12.24 21.24 31.34
C THR A 232 -10.92 20.49 31.48
N LYS A 233 -10.50 19.72 30.46
CA LYS A 233 -9.32 18.84 30.55
C LYS A 233 -8.10 19.37 29.79
N ASP A 234 -8.29 19.87 28.57
CA ASP A 234 -7.17 20.24 27.70
C ASP A 234 -6.69 21.66 27.94
N VAL A 235 -7.60 22.64 28.09
CA VAL A 235 -7.22 24.05 28.27
C VAL A 235 -6.37 24.26 29.53
N PRO A 236 -6.72 23.73 30.72
CA PRO A 236 -5.87 23.91 31.91
C PRO A 236 -4.50 23.25 31.79
N ARG A 237 -4.41 22.16 31.01
CA ARG A 237 -3.17 21.43 30.75
C ARG A 237 -2.26 22.18 29.78
N LEU A 238 -2.82 22.73 28.70
CA LEU A 238 -2.07 23.45 27.66
C LEU A 238 -1.73 24.89 28.07
N PHE A 239 -2.60 25.51 28.86
CA PHE A 239 -2.48 26.89 29.29
C PHE A 239 -2.56 26.95 30.82
N ARG A 240 -1.42 26.68 31.49
CA ARG A 240 -1.30 26.59 32.96
C ARG A 240 -1.89 27.81 33.66
N LYS A 241 -2.66 27.58 34.74
CA LYS A 241 -3.17 28.64 35.64
C LYS A 241 -1.98 29.44 36.20
N GLY A 242 -1.83 30.69 35.78
CA GLY A 242 -0.80 31.60 36.32
C GLY A 242 -0.34 32.70 35.36
N LYS A 243 -0.39 32.47 34.04
CA LYS A 243 -0.26 33.54 33.04
C LYS A 243 -1.59 33.67 32.33
N LYS A 244 -2.27 34.83 32.44
CA LYS A 244 -3.41 35.22 31.59
C LYS A 244 -2.93 35.38 30.13
N LEU A 245 -2.45 34.31 29.51
CA LEU A 245 -2.29 34.26 28.07
C LEU A 245 -3.71 34.12 27.51
N LYS A 246 -4.24 35.22 26.98
CA LYS A 246 -5.49 35.24 26.22
C LYS A 246 -5.28 34.35 24.98
N TRP A 247 -5.59 33.08 25.11
CA TRP A 247 -5.55 32.14 24.00
C TRP A 247 -6.72 32.43 23.05
N ILE A 248 -6.51 32.14 21.77
CA ILE A 248 -7.49 32.36 20.72
C ILE A 248 -7.85 30.99 20.12
N PHE A 249 -9.13 30.66 20.19
CA PHE A 249 -9.70 29.44 19.65
C PHE A 249 -10.00 29.58 18.15
N HIS A 250 -9.64 28.56 17.39
CA HIS A 250 -9.93 28.49 15.97
C HIS A 250 -10.51 27.14 15.58
N GLN A 251 -11.62 27.23 14.86
CA GLN A 251 -12.36 26.15 14.23
C GLN A 251 -12.83 26.65 12.86
N ASP A 252 -13.18 25.73 11.97
CA ASP A 252 -13.75 26.08 10.68
C ASP A 252 -15.19 26.63 10.81
N SER A 253 -15.77 27.04 9.68
CA SER A 253 -17.14 27.54 9.63
C SER A 253 -18.18 26.45 9.34
N ALA A 254 -18.00 25.22 9.84
CA ALA A 254 -18.98 24.16 9.70
C ALA A 254 -20.32 24.54 10.37
N PRO A 255 -21.48 24.01 9.89
CA PRO A 255 -22.79 24.38 10.44
C PRO A 255 -22.94 24.17 11.95
N SER A 256 -22.32 23.14 12.51
CA SER A 256 -22.28 22.88 13.97
C SER A 256 -21.50 23.95 14.74
N HIS A 257 -20.46 24.53 14.13
CA HIS A 257 -19.59 25.54 14.74
C HIS A 257 -20.21 26.92 14.70
N THR A 258 -20.94 27.22 13.63
CA THR A 258 -21.63 28.51 13.44
C THR A 258 -23.04 28.55 14.02
N ALA A 259 -23.53 27.43 14.59
CA ALA A 259 -24.84 27.35 15.21
C ALA A 259 -24.95 28.35 16.38
N LYS A 260 -26.15 28.95 16.55
CA LYS A 260 -26.42 29.95 17.59
C LYS A 260 -26.10 29.42 19.00
N GLU A 261 -26.43 28.17 19.27
CA GLU A 261 -26.13 27.50 20.55
C GLU A 261 -24.63 27.40 20.81
N THR A 262 -23.83 26.98 19.82
CA THR A 262 -22.38 26.88 19.94
C THR A 262 -21.75 28.25 20.18
N ILE A 263 -22.16 29.27 19.42
CA ILE A 263 -21.69 30.65 19.61
C ILE A 263 -22.04 31.15 21.01
N LYS A 264 -23.30 30.99 21.44
CA LYS A 264 -23.75 31.37 22.78
C LYS A 264 -22.93 30.67 23.88
N PHE A 265 -22.62 29.38 23.70
CA PHE A 265 -21.77 28.64 24.63
C PHE A 265 -20.36 29.22 24.71
N LEU A 266 -19.74 29.55 23.57
CA LEU A 266 -18.40 30.16 23.55
C LEU A 266 -18.38 31.54 24.24
N GLU A 267 -19.39 32.36 23.98
CA GLU A 267 -19.57 33.68 24.60
C GLU A 267 -19.79 33.60 26.11
N GLN A 268 -20.67 32.69 26.56
CA GLN A 268 -20.94 32.45 28.00
C GLN A 268 -19.68 32.01 28.75
N ASN A 269 -18.82 31.21 28.13
CA ASN A 269 -17.54 30.79 28.68
C ASN A 269 -16.41 31.81 28.50
N LYS A 270 -16.71 32.99 27.94
CA LYS A 270 -15.75 34.10 27.68
C LYS A 270 -14.53 33.66 26.88
N ILE A 271 -14.72 32.76 25.91
CA ILE A 271 -13.65 32.25 25.05
C ILE A 271 -13.38 33.27 23.95
N HIS A 272 -12.12 33.66 23.78
CA HIS A 272 -11.73 34.43 22.59
C HIS A 272 -11.58 33.47 21.42
N TYR A 273 -12.36 33.67 20.35
CA TYR A 273 -12.30 32.82 19.15
C TYR A 273 -12.20 33.65 17.86
N ILE A 274 -11.90 32.98 16.74
CA ILE A 274 -12.07 33.56 15.40
C ILE A 274 -13.52 33.39 14.99
N THR A 275 -14.20 34.50 14.74
CA THR A 275 -15.60 34.48 14.30
C THR A 275 -15.74 33.98 12.86
N PRO A 276 -16.91 33.43 12.46
CA PRO A 276 -17.16 33.01 11.07
C PRO A 276 -17.02 34.15 10.04
N GLN A 277 -17.18 35.40 10.48
CA GLN A 277 -17.01 36.61 9.67
C GLN A 277 -15.53 36.98 9.50
N GLU A 278 -14.68 36.63 10.46
CA GLU A 278 -13.23 36.81 10.38
C GLU A 278 -12.53 35.66 9.64
N TRP A 279 -13.07 34.43 9.77
CA TRP A 279 -12.51 33.27 9.08
C TRP A 279 -12.74 33.32 7.57
N MET A 280 -11.82 32.74 6.82
CA MET A 280 -11.87 32.73 5.37
C MET A 280 -12.68 31.53 4.84
N PRO A 281 -13.61 31.71 3.90
CA PRO A 281 -14.40 30.61 3.36
C PRO A 281 -13.51 29.64 2.55
N ALA A 282 -13.82 28.34 2.58
CA ALA A 282 -13.16 27.32 1.75
C ALA A 282 -11.62 27.41 1.81
N SER A 283 -11.07 27.49 3.02
CA SER A 283 -9.65 27.79 3.28
C SER A 283 -8.90 26.73 4.08
N PRO A 284 -8.91 25.44 3.65
CA PRO A 284 -8.11 24.39 4.30
C PRO A 284 -6.61 24.68 4.22
N ASP A 285 -6.17 25.45 3.22
CA ASP A 285 -4.79 25.89 3.05
C ASP A 285 -4.30 26.85 4.15
N ALA A 286 -5.21 27.48 4.88
CA ALA A 286 -4.90 28.39 5.98
C ALA A 286 -5.08 27.77 7.37
N ALA A 287 -5.67 26.58 7.47
CA ALA A 287 -5.91 25.87 8.72
C ALA A 287 -4.78 24.85 8.98
N PRO A 288 -3.96 25.01 10.05
CA PRO A 288 -2.82 24.12 10.29
C PRO A 288 -3.17 22.64 10.46
N MET A 289 -4.37 22.36 10.98
CA MET A 289 -4.87 21.00 11.07
C MET A 289 -5.03 20.37 9.68
N ASP A 290 -5.66 21.09 8.74
CA ASP A 290 -5.91 20.64 7.37
C ASP A 290 -4.65 20.55 6.51
N TYR A 291 -3.88 21.65 6.39
CA TYR A 291 -2.78 21.70 5.41
C TYR A 291 -1.56 20.86 5.82
N SER A 292 -1.42 20.51 7.11
CA SER A 292 -0.22 19.84 7.62
C SER A 292 -0.52 18.67 8.56
N ILE A 293 -1.16 18.90 9.70
CA ILE A 293 -1.18 17.93 10.80
C ILE A 293 -1.92 16.65 10.41
N TRP A 294 -3.13 16.77 9.88
CA TRP A 294 -3.90 15.60 9.43
C TRP A 294 -3.25 14.92 8.24
N GLY A 295 -2.71 15.68 7.29
CA GLY A 295 -1.98 15.12 6.15
C GLY A 295 -0.75 14.31 6.60
N HIS A 296 0.00 14.81 7.58
CA HIS A 296 1.15 14.10 8.14
C HIS A 296 0.71 12.86 8.91
N LEU A 297 -0.29 12.97 9.78
CA LEU A 297 -0.79 11.84 10.57
C LEU A 297 -1.31 10.71 9.68
N LYS A 298 -2.11 11.03 8.65
CA LYS A 298 -2.59 10.05 7.66
C LYS A 298 -1.44 9.41 6.90
N GLN A 299 -0.43 10.18 6.48
CA GLN A 299 0.75 9.59 5.83
C GLN A 299 1.53 8.65 6.75
N GLN A 300 1.65 8.96 8.05
CA GLN A 300 2.33 8.07 9.00
C GLN A 300 1.53 6.79 9.24
N LEU A 301 0.20 6.89 9.36
CA LEU A 301 -0.67 5.72 9.48
C LEU A 301 -0.63 4.83 8.24
N ASN A 302 -0.56 5.43 7.05
CA ASN A 302 -0.48 4.71 5.77
C ASN A 302 0.92 4.10 5.50
N LYS A 303 1.95 4.48 6.26
CA LYS A 303 3.27 3.84 6.20
C LYS A 303 3.24 2.55 7.03
N THR A 304 2.56 1.52 6.54
CA THR A 304 2.59 0.17 7.12
C THR A 304 3.89 -0.56 6.75
N ARG A 305 4.98 -0.05 7.32
CA ARG A 305 6.14 -0.78 7.86
C ARG A 305 6.58 0.06 9.03
N THR A 306 6.33 -0.40 10.25
CA THR A 306 6.69 0.39 11.42
C THR A 306 8.21 0.57 11.41
N LEU A 307 8.69 1.82 11.38
CA LEU A 307 10.13 2.12 11.50
C LEU A 307 10.71 1.42 12.74
N ILE A 308 9.90 1.32 13.80
CA ILE A 308 10.16 0.56 15.01
C ILE A 308 10.38 -0.93 14.71
N GLY A 309 9.56 -1.57 13.87
CA GLY A 309 9.74 -2.97 13.48
C GLY A 309 11.04 -3.20 12.72
N VAL A 310 11.43 -2.27 11.83
CA VAL A 310 12.71 -2.34 11.12
C VAL A 310 13.90 -2.22 12.07
N PHE A 311 13.85 -1.29 13.03
CA PHE A 311 14.89 -1.15 14.05
C PHE A 311 14.94 -2.36 14.99
N ALA A 312 13.79 -2.90 15.39
CA ALA A 312 13.73 -4.10 16.21
C ALA A 312 14.35 -5.31 15.49
N GLU A 313 14.07 -5.48 14.18
CA GLU A 313 14.67 -6.55 13.38
C GLU A 313 16.18 -6.41 13.27
N LEU A 314 16.67 -5.18 13.08
CA LEU A 314 18.11 -4.88 13.05
C LEU A 314 18.78 -5.25 14.38
N ILE A 315 18.19 -4.84 15.51
CA ILE A 315 18.72 -5.16 16.84
C ILE A 315 18.74 -6.67 17.05
N THR A 316 17.63 -7.37 16.78
CA THR A 316 17.54 -8.84 16.90
C THR A 316 18.62 -9.54 16.07
N ALA A 317 18.82 -9.12 14.81
CA ALA A 317 19.85 -9.68 13.94
C ALA A 317 21.27 -9.41 14.47
N THR A 318 21.53 -8.21 15.00
CA THR A 318 22.86 -7.88 15.57
C THR A 318 23.16 -8.63 16.86
N MET A 319 22.15 -8.85 17.71
CA MET A 319 22.31 -9.57 18.97
C MET A 319 22.47 -11.08 18.75
N ASN A 320 21.86 -11.63 17.69
CA ASN A 320 21.92 -13.05 17.34
C ASN A 320 21.68 -13.98 18.55
N ASN A 321 20.67 -13.66 19.35
CA ASN A 321 20.36 -14.39 20.58
C ASN A 321 19.92 -15.83 20.27
N GLN A 322 20.62 -16.81 20.85
CA GLN A 322 20.31 -18.24 20.69
C GLN A 322 19.48 -18.81 21.85
N SER A 323 19.24 -18.03 22.91
CA SER A 323 18.35 -18.34 24.04
C SER A 323 18.58 -19.67 24.78
N TRP A 324 19.76 -20.29 24.63
CA TRP A 324 20.08 -21.62 25.19
C TRP A 324 20.26 -21.62 26.72
N ASP A 325 20.79 -20.55 27.30
CA ASP A 325 21.04 -20.41 28.75
C ASP A 325 19.79 -20.04 29.58
N GLY A 326 18.66 -19.78 28.91
CA GLY A 326 17.38 -19.45 29.53
C GLY A 326 17.26 -18.06 30.18
N ASN A 327 18.34 -17.26 30.23
CA ASN A 327 18.35 -15.96 30.91
C ASN A 327 18.68 -14.81 29.95
N GLN A 328 17.87 -14.66 28.90
CA GLN A 328 18.02 -13.62 27.89
C GLN A 328 16.78 -12.74 27.81
N ALA A 329 16.97 -11.45 27.56
CA ALA A 329 15.90 -10.46 27.45
C ALA A 329 14.81 -10.84 26.43
N SER A 330 15.18 -11.53 25.34
CA SER A 330 14.26 -12.04 24.32
C SER A 330 13.18 -12.95 24.88
N ILE A 331 13.52 -13.81 25.84
CA ILE A 331 12.58 -14.76 26.47
C ILE A 331 11.53 -14.01 27.30
N TYR A 332 11.97 -13.03 28.09
CA TYR A 332 11.06 -12.21 28.91
C TYR A 332 10.14 -11.35 28.04
N LEU A 333 10.67 -10.79 26.94
CA LEU A 333 9.87 -10.03 25.98
C LEU A 333 8.81 -10.90 25.30
N GLU A 334 9.18 -12.10 24.85
CA GLU A 334 8.22 -13.05 24.26
C GLU A 334 7.12 -13.41 25.25
N ARG A 335 7.48 -13.76 26.49
CA ARG A 335 6.52 -14.05 27.56
C ARG A 335 5.56 -12.88 27.81
N GLN A 336 6.09 -11.65 27.84
CA GLN A 336 5.28 -10.46 28.05
C GLN A 336 4.31 -10.20 26.89
N VAL A 337 4.75 -10.39 25.64
CA VAL A 337 3.89 -10.27 24.45
C VAL A 337 2.79 -11.33 24.49
N LEU A 338 3.13 -12.57 24.85
CA LEU A 338 2.15 -13.65 24.99
C LEU A 338 1.13 -13.34 26.09
N THR A 339 1.54 -12.79 27.24
CA THR A 339 0.61 -12.33 28.28
C THR A 339 -0.38 -11.29 27.76
N TRP A 340 0.08 -10.31 26.98
CA TRP A 340 -0.82 -9.34 26.37
C TRP A 340 -1.78 -9.98 25.37
N LEU A 341 -1.32 -10.93 24.56
CA LEU A 341 -2.18 -11.66 23.63
C LEU A 341 -3.24 -12.50 24.35
N LYS A 342 -2.89 -13.20 25.43
CA LYS A 342 -3.85 -13.93 26.27
C LYS A 342 -4.95 -13.01 26.79
N ILE A 343 -4.58 -11.84 27.32
CA ILE A 343 -5.54 -10.84 27.83
C ILE A 343 -6.47 -10.34 26.71
N ILE A 344 -5.94 -10.06 25.52
CA ILE A 344 -6.73 -9.56 24.38
C ILE A 344 -7.74 -10.62 23.91
N ILE A 345 -7.32 -11.88 23.85
CA ILE A 345 -8.18 -13.00 23.42
C ILE A 345 -9.18 -13.39 24.53
N GLY A 346 -8.86 -13.11 25.79
CA GLY A 346 -9.65 -13.51 26.95
C GLY A 346 -9.28 -14.89 27.50
N PHE A 347 -8.07 -15.37 27.24
CA PHE A 347 -7.55 -16.62 27.81
C PHE A 347 -7.05 -16.43 29.25
N PRO A 348 -7.03 -17.51 30.08
CA PRO A 348 -6.46 -17.46 31.42
C PRO A 348 -5.03 -16.92 31.40
N ASN A 349 -4.70 -16.01 32.32
CA ASN A 349 -3.36 -15.44 32.45
C ASN A 349 -2.52 -16.15 33.54
N ASP A 350 -2.80 -17.43 33.77
CA ASP A 350 -2.08 -18.29 34.69
C ASP A 350 -1.26 -19.34 33.91
N GLU A 351 -0.67 -20.29 34.65
CA GLU A 351 0.19 -21.35 34.09
C GLU A 351 -0.59 -22.39 33.26
N THR A 352 -1.93 -22.40 33.31
CA THR A 352 -2.76 -23.33 32.53
C THR A 352 -2.82 -22.98 31.05
N CYS A 353 -2.48 -21.75 30.69
CA CYS A 353 -2.41 -21.28 29.30
C CYS A 353 -0.97 -20.98 28.91
N SER A 354 -0.51 -21.52 27.76
CA SER A 354 0.82 -21.26 27.22
C SER A 354 0.75 -20.87 25.73
N GLY A 355 1.87 -20.40 25.19
CA GLY A 355 1.99 -20.03 23.78
C GLY A 355 3.45 -19.82 23.40
N ALA A 356 3.69 -19.64 22.10
CA ALA A 356 5.00 -19.33 21.54
C ALA A 356 4.83 -18.42 20.32
N LEU A 357 5.76 -17.49 20.12
CA LEU A 357 5.85 -16.73 18.88
C LEU A 357 6.55 -17.59 17.82
N VAL A 358 5.94 -17.70 16.65
CA VAL A 358 6.43 -18.56 15.57
C VAL A 358 6.50 -17.79 14.25
N SER A 359 7.32 -18.29 13.33
CA SER A 359 7.57 -17.70 12.01
C SER A 359 6.38 -17.87 11.06
N GLY A 360 5.30 -17.15 11.34
CA GLY A 360 4.10 -17.08 10.52
C GLY A 360 3.03 -18.12 10.86
N THR A 361 1.82 -17.86 10.38
CA THR A 361 0.62 -18.62 10.70
C THR A 361 0.71 -20.09 10.29
N SER A 362 1.40 -20.41 9.20
CA SER A 362 1.59 -21.80 8.77
C SER A 362 2.29 -22.66 9.83
N VAL A 363 3.33 -22.12 10.48
CA VAL A 363 4.02 -22.82 11.57
C VAL A 363 3.12 -22.89 12.81
N ALA A 364 2.36 -21.84 13.10
CA ALA A 364 1.40 -21.84 14.20
C ALA A 364 0.35 -22.97 14.03
N THR A 365 -0.17 -23.17 12.81
CA THR A 365 -1.08 -24.28 12.51
C THR A 365 -0.42 -25.64 12.72
N ILE A 366 0.84 -25.82 12.31
CA ILE A 366 1.58 -27.07 12.55
C ILE A 366 1.72 -27.34 14.05
N VAL A 367 2.12 -26.34 14.83
CA VAL A 367 2.27 -26.46 16.29
C VAL A 367 0.93 -26.80 16.94
N ALA A 368 -0.14 -26.10 16.59
CA ALA A 368 -1.48 -26.36 17.13
C ALA A 368 -1.96 -27.79 16.83
N LEU A 369 -1.81 -28.25 15.58
CA LEU A 369 -2.19 -29.62 15.21
C LEU A 369 -1.28 -30.68 15.84
N ALA A 370 0.00 -30.38 16.07
CA ALA A 370 0.90 -31.28 16.80
C ALA A 370 0.46 -31.45 18.27
N VAL A 371 0.04 -30.35 18.92
CA VAL A 371 -0.54 -30.39 20.27
C VAL A 371 -1.84 -31.17 20.29
N ALA A 372 -2.75 -30.92 19.35
CA ALA A 372 -4.00 -31.67 19.23
C ALA A 372 -3.75 -33.17 19.00
N ARG A 373 -2.78 -33.53 18.15
CA ARG A 373 -2.37 -34.92 17.93
C ARG A 373 -1.85 -35.58 19.20
N LYS A 374 -1.16 -34.85 20.07
CA LYS A 374 -0.72 -35.38 21.38
C LYS A 374 -1.89 -35.69 22.30
N LYS A 375 -2.95 -34.86 22.31
CA LYS A 375 -4.20 -35.17 23.04
C LYS A 375 -4.81 -36.49 22.57
N PHE A 376 -4.85 -36.71 21.25
CA PHE A 376 -5.45 -37.89 20.63
C PHE A 376 -4.45 -39.00 20.27
N HIS A 377 -3.32 -39.12 20.98
CA HIS A 377 -2.21 -40.00 20.59
C HIS A 377 -2.61 -41.48 20.34
N ASP A 378 -3.59 -42.01 21.08
CA ASP A 378 -4.08 -43.39 20.94
C ASP A 378 -5.16 -43.57 19.86
N ARG A 379 -5.57 -42.48 19.19
CA ARG A 379 -6.70 -42.48 18.26
C ARG A 379 -6.30 -41.82 16.94
N LYS A 380 -6.85 -42.32 15.84
CA LYS A 380 -6.76 -41.61 14.57
C LYS A 380 -7.52 -40.28 14.70
N MET A 381 -6.98 -39.24 14.07
CA MET A 381 -7.50 -37.88 14.17
C MET A 381 -8.14 -37.45 12.85
N LYS A 382 -9.32 -36.82 12.92
CA LYS A 382 -9.98 -36.18 11.78
C LYS A 382 -9.98 -34.67 11.97
N ILE A 383 -9.66 -33.92 10.92
CA ILE A 383 -9.63 -32.46 10.93
C ILE A 383 -10.86 -31.95 10.16
N TYR A 384 -11.70 -31.18 10.83
CA TYR A 384 -12.89 -30.56 10.29
C TYR A 384 -12.63 -29.08 10.02
N CYS A 385 -12.71 -28.66 8.76
CA CYS A 385 -12.50 -27.27 8.38
C CYS A 385 -13.47 -26.83 7.29
N SER A 386 -13.74 -25.52 7.20
CA SER A 386 -14.63 -24.98 6.18
C SER A 386 -14.02 -25.08 4.77
N THR A 387 -14.87 -25.02 3.73
CA THR A 387 -14.40 -24.90 2.34
C THR A 387 -13.53 -23.67 2.08
N ASP A 388 -13.65 -22.63 2.92
CA ASP A 388 -12.91 -21.37 2.83
C ASP A 388 -11.68 -21.31 3.76
N ALA A 389 -11.36 -22.40 4.45
CA ALA A 389 -10.25 -22.47 5.38
C ALA A 389 -8.89 -22.31 4.67
N HIS A 390 -7.87 -21.86 5.41
CA HIS A 390 -6.55 -21.59 4.83
C HIS A 390 -5.85 -22.89 4.39
N ASN A 391 -5.28 -22.90 3.17
CA ASN A 391 -4.56 -24.05 2.61
C ASN A 391 -3.33 -24.51 3.42
N CYS A 392 -2.96 -23.80 4.50
CA CYS A 392 -1.88 -24.23 5.40
C CYS A 392 -2.28 -25.48 6.19
N ILE A 393 -3.58 -25.71 6.41
CA ILE A 393 -4.10 -26.88 7.13
C ILE A 393 -3.71 -28.16 6.38
N ILE A 394 -3.95 -28.19 5.06
CA ILE A 394 -3.59 -29.33 4.20
C ILE A 394 -2.09 -29.62 4.29
N ARG A 395 -1.25 -28.57 4.27
CA ARG A 395 0.21 -28.72 4.39
C ARG A 395 0.62 -29.21 5.77
N ALA A 396 0.00 -28.69 6.83
CA ALA A 396 0.29 -29.09 8.20
C ALA A 396 -0.08 -30.55 8.46
N VAL A 397 -1.23 -31.00 7.96
CA VAL A 397 -1.68 -32.40 8.01
C VAL A 397 -0.71 -33.33 7.28
N ASP A 398 -0.21 -32.91 6.11
CA ASP A 398 0.79 -33.64 5.33
C ASP A 398 2.13 -33.75 6.09
N ILE A 399 2.64 -32.62 6.60
CA ILE A 399 3.91 -32.54 7.36
C ILE A 399 3.85 -33.38 8.63
N LEU A 400 2.71 -33.39 9.32
CA LEU A 400 2.53 -34.17 10.55
C LEU A 400 2.25 -35.66 10.26
N GLY A 401 2.12 -36.08 8.99
CA GLY A 401 1.82 -37.46 8.65
C GLY A 401 0.43 -37.93 9.13
N ILE A 402 -0.52 -37.00 9.24
CA ILE A 402 -1.91 -37.31 9.61
C ILE A 402 -2.68 -37.84 8.39
N GLY A 403 -2.28 -37.47 7.17
CA GLY A 403 -2.92 -37.92 5.93
C GLY A 403 -4.08 -37.03 5.50
N LYS A 404 -4.11 -36.67 4.21
CA LYS A 404 -5.10 -35.73 3.64
C LYS A 404 -6.51 -36.31 3.63
N GLU A 405 -6.64 -37.63 3.62
CA GLU A 405 -7.89 -38.37 3.73
C GLU A 405 -8.62 -38.13 5.06
N ASN A 406 -7.90 -37.68 6.08
CA ASN A 406 -8.46 -37.36 7.38
C ASN A 406 -8.91 -35.89 7.50
N ILE A 407 -8.86 -35.12 6.40
CA ILE A 407 -9.43 -33.77 6.32
C ILE A 407 -10.87 -33.87 5.82
N ILE A 408 -11.81 -33.45 6.67
CA ILE A 408 -13.23 -33.39 6.36
C ILE A 408 -13.59 -31.93 6.08
N ILE A 409 -13.89 -31.65 4.82
CA ILE A 409 -14.26 -30.31 4.37
C ILE A 409 -15.76 -30.10 4.59
N ILE A 410 -16.10 -29.12 5.42
CA ILE A 410 -17.49 -28.75 5.71
C ILE A 410 -17.91 -27.56 4.83
N PRO A 411 -19.04 -27.64 4.12
CA PRO A 411 -19.58 -26.51 3.35
C PRO A 411 -19.82 -25.28 4.22
N THR A 412 -19.74 -24.10 3.59
CA THR A 412 -20.08 -22.84 4.26
C THR A 412 -21.55 -22.47 4.07
N ASN A 413 -22.14 -21.81 5.07
CA ASN A 413 -23.47 -21.21 5.00
C ASN A 413 -23.50 -19.97 4.06
N LYS A 414 -24.67 -19.31 3.96
CA LYS A 414 -24.86 -18.11 3.12
C LYS A 414 -23.94 -16.94 3.51
N GLN A 415 -23.51 -16.89 4.76
CA GLN A 415 -22.60 -15.88 5.32
C GLN A 415 -21.12 -16.26 5.15
N ARG A 416 -20.81 -17.35 4.43
CA ARG A 416 -19.46 -17.88 4.21
C ARG A 416 -18.77 -18.37 5.49
N GLN A 417 -19.55 -18.68 6.53
CA GLN A 417 -19.08 -19.31 7.75
C GLN A 417 -19.23 -20.83 7.64
N ILE A 418 -18.45 -21.61 8.37
CA ILE A 418 -18.64 -23.06 8.48
C ILE A 418 -20.08 -23.39 8.89
N ASP A 419 -20.73 -24.31 8.18
CA ASP A 419 -22.09 -24.72 8.50
C ASP A 419 -22.09 -25.65 9.71
N LEU A 420 -22.51 -25.13 10.88
CA LEU A 420 -22.55 -25.87 12.14
C LEU A 420 -23.45 -27.10 12.09
N GLN A 421 -24.56 -27.06 11.35
CA GLN A 421 -25.49 -28.19 11.27
C GLN A 421 -24.89 -29.34 10.48
N ILE A 422 -24.16 -29.02 9.40
CA ILE A 422 -23.45 -30.03 8.61
C ILE A 422 -22.24 -30.55 9.37
N LEU A 423 -21.50 -29.66 10.05
CA LEU A 423 -20.37 -30.03 10.91
C LEU A 423 -20.80 -31.06 11.96
N GLU A 424 -21.85 -30.78 12.72
CA GLU A 424 -22.33 -31.67 13.79
C GLU A 424 -22.70 -33.06 13.26
N LYS A 425 -23.36 -33.14 12.09
CA LYS A 425 -23.69 -34.42 11.44
C LYS A 425 -22.48 -35.17 10.87
N SER A 426 -21.38 -34.47 10.62
CA SER A 426 -20.17 -35.03 10.01
C SER A 426 -19.15 -35.52 11.04
N ILE A 427 -19.33 -35.15 12.32
CA ILE A 427 -18.44 -35.56 13.40
C ILE A 427 -18.59 -37.07 13.64
N ASP A 428 -17.45 -37.75 13.65
CA ASP A 428 -17.36 -39.18 13.93
C ASP A 428 -16.58 -39.36 15.23
N LEU A 429 -17.32 -39.56 16.32
CA LEU A 429 -16.78 -39.66 17.67
C LEU A 429 -15.93 -40.91 17.91
N ASN A 430 -15.77 -41.81 16.93
CA ASN A 430 -14.77 -42.89 17.02
C ASN A 430 -13.34 -42.35 16.84
N PHE A 431 -13.19 -41.18 16.21
CA PHE A 431 -11.92 -40.50 15.95
C PHE A 431 -11.74 -39.31 16.91
N GLY A 432 -10.49 -38.90 17.14
CA GLY A 432 -10.23 -37.60 17.74
C GLY A 432 -10.57 -36.50 16.73
N GLY A 433 -11.52 -35.62 17.04
CA GLY A 433 -11.95 -34.56 16.14
C GLY A 433 -11.25 -33.24 16.41
N VAL A 434 -10.62 -32.64 15.40
CA VAL A 434 -10.06 -31.28 15.47
C VAL A 434 -10.89 -30.37 14.59
N ILE A 435 -11.59 -29.41 15.18
CA ILE A 435 -12.43 -28.46 14.50
C ILE A 435 -11.65 -27.17 14.32
N ILE A 436 -11.62 -26.61 13.11
CA ILE A 436 -10.89 -25.38 12.81
C ILE A 436 -11.86 -24.23 12.58
N GLY A 437 -11.90 -23.29 13.54
CA GLY A 437 -12.61 -22.02 13.40
C GLY A 437 -11.75 -20.94 12.75
N SER A 438 -12.25 -20.30 11.69
CA SER A 438 -11.56 -19.20 11.00
C SER A 438 -12.09 -17.84 11.42
N THR A 439 -11.24 -17.00 12.00
CA THR A 439 -11.55 -15.60 12.37
C THR A 439 -11.07 -14.61 11.32
N GLY A 440 -11.59 -14.74 10.10
CA GLY A 440 -11.17 -13.95 8.94
C GLY A 440 -10.55 -14.82 7.85
N THR A 441 -11.39 -15.45 7.02
CA THR A 441 -10.93 -16.26 5.88
C THR A 441 -10.22 -15.41 4.83
N VAL A 442 -9.23 -15.99 4.13
CA VAL A 442 -8.42 -15.23 3.14
C VAL A 442 -9.27 -14.72 1.97
N GLY A 443 -10.21 -15.54 1.51
CA GLY A 443 -11.01 -15.22 0.32
C GLY A 443 -12.09 -14.17 0.55
N THR A 444 -12.75 -14.22 1.70
CA THR A 444 -13.98 -13.44 1.96
C THR A 444 -13.93 -12.60 3.24
N GLY A 445 -12.93 -12.80 4.10
CA GLY A 445 -12.86 -12.16 5.42
C GLY A 445 -13.97 -12.61 6.37
N ALA A 446 -14.60 -13.75 6.09
CA ALA A 446 -15.66 -14.31 6.92
C ALA A 446 -15.12 -14.76 8.27
N ILE A 447 -15.93 -14.61 9.31
CA ILE A 447 -15.62 -15.02 10.68
C ILE A 447 -16.61 -16.11 11.05
N ASP A 448 -16.12 -17.31 11.35
CA ASP A 448 -16.95 -18.43 11.79
C ASP A 448 -17.62 -18.13 13.14
N ASP A 449 -18.74 -18.80 13.41
CA ASP A 449 -19.40 -18.72 14.71
C ASP A 449 -18.60 -19.48 15.78
N LEU A 450 -17.59 -18.80 16.35
CA LEU A 450 -16.69 -19.40 17.34
C LEU A 450 -17.41 -19.84 18.61
N ASN A 451 -18.46 -19.14 19.02
CA ASN A 451 -19.23 -19.52 20.20
C ASN A 451 -19.98 -20.82 19.92
N GLY A 452 -20.65 -20.93 18.76
CA GLY A 452 -21.31 -22.17 18.35
C GLY A 452 -20.33 -23.35 18.19
N LEU A 453 -19.12 -23.11 17.68
CA LEU A 453 -18.06 -24.13 17.61
C LEU A 453 -17.58 -24.55 19.02
N ALA A 454 -17.40 -23.58 19.92
CA ALA A 454 -17.00 -23.86 21.30
C ALA A 454 -18.08 -24.65 22.06
N ASP A 455 -19.35 -24.28 21.90
CA ASP A 455 -20.49 -25.00 22.49
C ASP A 455 -20.59 -26.43 21.96
N LEU A 456 -20.32 -26.64 20.66
CA LEU A 456 -20.25 -27.99 20.07
C LEU A 456 -19.10 -28.82 20.66
N CYS A 457 -17.89 -28.25 20.76
CA CYS A 457 -16.75 -28.93 21.39
C CYS A 457 -16.99 -29.22 22.88
N ALA A 458 -17.66 -28.33 23.60
CA ALA A 458 -17.98 -28.49 25.02
C ALA A 458 -18.94 -29.66 25.31
N ARG A 459 -19.75 -30.08 24.32
CA ARG A 459 -20.59 -31.28 24.43
C ARG A 459 -19.78 -32.59 24.37
N HIS A 460 -18.58 -32.56 23.79
CA HIS A 460 -17.69 -33.72 23.64
C HIS A 460 -16.23 -33.37 23.97
N PRO A 461 -15.93 -32.94 25.21
CA PRO A 461 -14.64 -32.31 25.56
C PRO A 461 -13.45 -33.27 25.49
N ASN A 462 -13.69 -34.58 25.63
CA ASN A 462 -12.66 -35.61 25.53
C ASN A 462 -12.36 -36.02 24.09
N ASP A 463 -13.30 -35.79 23.17
CA ASP A 463 -13.24 -36.29 21.79
C ASP A 463 -12.96 -35.17 20.78
N LEU A 464 -13.26 -33.92 21.14
CA LEU A 464 -13.10 -32.76 20.27
C LEU A 464 -12.03 -31.78 20.77
N TRP A 465 -11.39 -31.10 19.82
CA TRP A 465 -10.46 -29.98 20.02
C TRP A 465 -10.88 -28.85 19.08
N LEU A 466 -10.85 -27.60 19.57
CA LEU A 466 -11.10 -26.39 18.79
C LEU A 466 -9.79 -25.61 18.54
#